data_AF-A0A962FP19-F1
#
_entry.id   AF-A0A962FP19-F1
#
_cell.length_a   1.000
_cell.length_b   1.000
_cell.length_c   1.000
_cell.angle_alpha   90.00
_cell.angle_beta   90.00
_cell.angle_gamma   90.00
#
_symmetry.space_group_name_H-M   'P 1'
#
loop_
_entity.id
_entity.type
_entity.pdbx_description
1 polymer ?
#
loop_
_entity_poly.entity_id
_entity_poly.type
_entity_poly.pdbx_seq_one_letter_code
_entity_poly.pdbx_strand_id
1 'polypeptide(L)'
;MPKLDETRPFLPVHIAVLTVSDTRALADDRSGQALVDLLTEAGHVLADRAIVKDDVANIRGKVSAWIADAGIDVVLTTGGTGFTGRDVTPDAVKPLFDKEIDG
;
A
#
# COMPACT_ATOMS: atom_id res chain seq x y z
N MET A 1 -18.92 10.24 12.64
CA MET A 1 -17.85 9.24 12.46
C MET A 1 -18.09 8.11 13.44
N PRO A 2 -18.15 6.84 13.01
CA PRO A 2 -18.18 5.74 13.95
C PRO A 2 -16.92 5.82 14.83
N LYS A 3 -17.11 5.79 16.15
CA LYS A 3 -15.98 5.73 17.10
C LYS A 3 -15.48 4.30 17.16
N LEU A 4 -14.16 4.14 17.31
CA LEU A 4 -13.57 2.84 17.60
C LEU A 4 -14.15 2.30 18.90
N ASP A 5 -14.52 1.01 18.91
CA ASP A 5 -14.93 0.32 20.13
C ASP A 5 -13.69 -0.08 20.92
N GLU A 6 -13.32 0.76 21.90
CA GLU A 6 -12.14 0.57 22.75
C GLU A 6 -12.24 -0.63 23.69
N THR A 7 -13.41 -1.30 23.76
CA THR A 7 -13.57 -2.52 24.56
C THR A 7 -13.06 -3.78 23.86
N ARG A 8 -12.85 -3.71 22.54
CA ARG A 8 -12.35 -4.84 21.76
C ARG A 8 -10.83 -4.91 21.83
N PRO A 9 -10.25 -6.13 21.90
CA PRO A 9 -8.82 -6.28 21.82
C PRO A 9 -8.31 -5.78 20.47
N PHE A 10 -7.19 -5.07 20.48
CA PHE A 10 -6.49 -4.69 19.27
C PHE A 10 -5.94 -5.95 18.60
N LEU A 11 -6.19 -6.08 17.29
CA LEU A 11 -5.67 -7.16 16.46
C LEU A 11 -4.70 -6.53 15.45
N PRO A 12 -3.38 -6.71 15.63
CA PRO A 12 -2.40 -6.31 14.64
C PRO A 12 -2.69 -6.99 13.31
N VAL A 13 -2.47 -6.27 12.22
CA VAL A 13 -2.52 -6.81 10.85
C VAL A 13 -1.16 -6.62 10.21
N HIS A 14 -0.86 -7.48 9.25
CA HIS A 14 0.36 -7.48 8.46
C HIS A 14 0.18 -6.60 7.23
N ILE A 15 0.93 -5.50 7.18
CA ILE A 15 0.78 -4.46 6.16
C ILE A 15 2.00 -4.46 5.26
N ALA A 16 1.78 -4.48 3.95
CA ALA A 16 2.79 -4.24 2.95
C ALA A 16 2.70 -2.81 2.39
N VAL A 17 3.85 -2.13 2.25
CA VAL A 17 3.91 -0.73 1.77
C VAL A 17 4.60 -0.66 0.42
N LEU A 18 3.87 -0.17 -0.60
CA LEU A 18 4.38 0.08 -1.95
C LEU A 18 4.54 1.57 -2.22
N THR A 19 5.76 1.99 -2.52
CA THR A 19 6.02 3.30 -3.11
C THR A 19 6.14 3.17 -4.62
N VAL A 20 5.32 3.91 -5.36
CA VAL A 20 5.38 4.00 -6.82
C VAL A 20 6.16 5.26 -7.20
N SER A 21 7.35 5.08 -7.78
CA SER A 21 8.20 6.20 -8.19
C SER A 21 9.29 5.81 -9.19
N ASP A 22 9.49 6.69 -10.18
CA ASP A 22 10.61 6.57 -11.11
C ASP A 22 11.95 7.00 -10.52
N THR A 23 11.96 7.82 -9.47
CA THR A 23 13.16 8.51 -9.00
C THR A 23 13.56 8.16 -7.57
N ARG A 24 12.61 7.70 -6.74
CA ARG A 24 12.90 7.37 -5.34
C ARG A 24 13.65 6.06 -5.18
N ALA A 25 14.44 6.00 -4.12
CA ALA A 25 15.02 4.83 -3.51
C ALA A 25 14.66 4.81 -2.02
N LEU A 26 14.96 3.72 -1.31
CA LEU A 26 14.61 3.60 0.11
C LEU A 26 15.18 4.75 0.97
N ALA A 27 16.35 5.27 0.61
CA ALA A 27 17.02 6.35 1.35
C ALA A 27 16.29 7.71 1.29
N ASP A 28 15.47 7.95 0.26
CA ASP A 28 14.75 9.22 0.07
C ASP A 28 13.23 9.05 -0.06
N ASP A 29 12.73 7.84 0.16
CA ASP A 29 11.31 7.50 0.22
C ASP A 29 10.66 7.94 1.55
N ARG A 30 10.42 9.24 1.65
CA ARG A 30 9.80 9.87 2.83
C ARG A 30 8.36 9.41 3.07
N SER A 31 7.56 9.26 2.00
CA SER A 31 6.16 8.87 2.13
C SER A 31 6.01 7.41 2.54
N GLY A 32 6.79 6.50 1.94
CA GLY A 32 6.81 5.12 2.37
C GLY A 32 7.32 4.99 3.81
N GLN A 33 8.32 5.79 4.21
CA GLN A 33 8.78 5.80 5.60
C GLN A 33 7.69 6.29 6.56
N ALA A 34 6.99 7.37 6.23
CA ALA A 34 5.91 7.88 7.06
C ALA A 34 4.79 6.84 7.26
N LEU A 35 4.43 6.08 6.22
CA LEU A 35 3.46 4.99 6.34
C LEU A 35 3.95 3.87 7.27
N VAL A 36 5.23 3.49 7.15
CA VAL A 36 5.86 2.49 8.04
C VAL A 36 5.86 2.97 9.49
N ASP A 37 6.19 4.23 9.74
CA ASP A 37 6.23 4.79 11.08
C ASP A 37 4.82 4.81 11.69
N LEU A 38 3.83 5.32 10.95
CA LEU A 38 2.44 5.41 11.41
C LEU A 38 1.82 4.03 11.68
N LEU A 39 2.03 3.05 10.79
CA LEU A 39 1.47 1.72 10.99
C LEU A 39 2.11 1.01 12.20
N THR A 40 3.41 1.21 12.41
CA THR A 40 4.13 0.60 13.53
C THR A 40 3.74 1.26 14.85
N GLU A 41 3.61 2.59 14.88
CA GLU A 41 3.13 3.35 16.03
C GLU A 41 1.70 2.94 16.41
N ALA A 42 0.85 2.65 15.42
CA ALA A 42 -0.49 2.13 15.63
C ALA A 42 -0.54 0.67 16.13
N GLY A 43 0.61 -0.03 16.20
CA GLY A 43 0.73 -1.40 16.68
C GLY A 43 0.59 -2.49 15.61
N HIS A 44 0.53 -2.13 14.32
CA HIS A 44 0.51 -3.09 13.21
C HIS A 44 1.93 -3.59 12.86
N VAL A 45 2.01 -4.59 11.98
CA VAL A 45 3.27 -5.22 11.58
C VAL A 45 3.60 -4.86 10.14
N LEU A 46 4.80 -4.34 9.88
CA LEU A 46 5.32 -4.22 8.52
C LEU A 46 5.74 -5.61 8.00
N ALA A 47 4.98 -6.17 7.06
CA ALA A 47 5.26 -7.48 6.49
C ALA A 47 6.21 -7.43 5.28
N ASP A 48 6.04 -6.44 4.41
CA ASP A 48 6.96 -6.18 3.30
C ASP A 48 6.96 -4.69 2.94
N ARG A 49 8.03 -4.24 2.27
CA ARG A 49 8.12 -2.90 1.71
C ARG A 49 8.84 -2.96 0.37
N ALA A 50 8.26 -2.30 -0.63
CA ALA A 50 8.85 -2.24 -1.96
C ALA A 50 8.73 -0.85 -2.60
N ILE A 51 9.62 -0.60 -3.56
CA ILE A 51 9.55 0.55 -4.46
C ILE A 51 9.50 0.00 -5.89
N VAL A 52 8.55 0.48 -6.69
CA VAL A 52 8.41 0.10 -8.11
C VAL A 52 8.34 1.33 -9.01
N LYS A 53 8.63 1.14 -10.30
CA LYS A 53 8.46 2.17 -11.33
C LYS A 53 6.99 2.45 -11.60
N ASP A 54 6.72 3.65 -12.10
CA ASP A 54 5.36 4.14 -12.38
C ASP A 54 4.85 3.56 -13.72
N ASP A 55 4.64 2.25 -13.72
CA ASP A 55 4.07 1.52 -14.84
C ASP A 55 3.19 0.35 -14.38
N VAL A 56 2.20 0.03 -15.22
CA VAL A 56 1.16 -0.95 -14.91
C VAL A 56 1.73 -2.33 -14.60
N ALA A 57 2.79 -2.76 -15.30
CA ALA A 57 3.31 -4.11 -15.16
C ALA A 57 4.00 -4.30 -13.80
N ASN A 58 4.84 -3.35 -13.40
CA ASN A 58 5.54 -3.40 -12.12
C ASN A 58 4.58 -3.25 -10.93
N ILE A 59 3.63 -2.30 -11.00
CA ILE A 59 2.64 -2.09 -9.94
C ILE A 59 1.76 -3.34 -9.80
N ARG A 60 1.15 -3.80 -10.89
CA ARG A 60 0.24 -4.95 -10.86
C ARG A 60 0.95 -6.23 -10.44
N GLY A 61 2.17 -6.46 -10.94
CA GLY A 61 2.96 -7.64 -10.58
C GLY A 61 3.26 -7.70 -9.09
N LYS A 62 3.71 -6.59 -8.50
CA LYS A 62 4.03 -6.54 -7.07
C LYS A 62 2.77 -6.66 -6.21
N VAL A 63 1.69 -5.96 -6.54
CA VAL A 63 0.42 -6.05 -5.78
C VAL A 63 -0.19 -7.46 -5.89
N SER A 64 -0.18 -8.08 -7.07
CA SER A 64 -0.70 -9.45 -7.26
C SER A 64 0.09 -10.48 -6.45
N ALA A 65 1.41 -10.32 -6.36
CA ALA A 65 2.25 -11.19 -5.53
C ALA A 65 1.87 -11.09 -4.05
N TRP A 66 1.59 -9.89 -3.56
CA TRP A 66 1.15 -9.68 -2.18
C TRP A 66 -0.29 -10.14 -1.92
N ILE A 67 -1.20 -10.01 -2.90
CA ILE A 67 -2.56 -10.57 -2.79
C ILE A 67 -2.51 -12.10 -2.62
N ALA A 68 -1.54 -12.77 -3.26
CA ALA A 68 -1.38 -14.23 -3.15
C ALA A 68 -0.65 -14.67 -1.87
N ASP A 69 -0.10 -13.75 -1.08
CA ASP A 69 0.67 -14.04 0.13
C ASP A 69 -0.25 -14.05 1.36
N ALA A 70 -0.38 -15.23 1.98
CA ALA A 70 -1.19 -15.40 3.19
C ALA A 70 -0.64 -14.66 4.43
N GLY A 71 0.60 -14.13 4.35
CA GLY A 71 1.21 -13.30 5.37
C GLY A 71 0.91 -11.80 5.24
N ILE A 72 0.13 -11.38 4.25
CA ILE A 72 -0.20 -9.97 4.01
C ILE A 72 -1.72 -9.77 4.09
N ASP A 73 -2.13 -8.94 5.05
CA ASP A 73 -3.54 -8.62 5.28
C ASP A 73 -3.96 -7.33 4.54
N VAL A 74 -3.03 -6.38 4.39
CA VAL A 74 -3.29 -5.04 3.83
C VAL A 74 -2.15 -4.60 2.94
N VAL A 75 -2.46 -4.02 1.78
CA VAL A 75 -1.51 -3.33 0.91
C VAL A 75 -1.79 -1.82 0.93
N LEU A 76 -0.78 -1.02 1.27
CA LEU A 76 -0.83 0.44 1.18
C LEU A 76 0.06 0.92 0.03
N THR A 77 -0.50 1.68 -0.90
CA THR A 77 0.25 2.25 -2.02
C THR A 77 0.39 3.77 -1.88
N THR A 78 1.55 4.34 -2.25
CA THR A 78 1.76 5.79 -2.33
C THR A 78 2.50 6.16 -3.60
N GLY A 79 2.03 7.21 -4.30
CA GLY A 79 2.59 7.66 -5.60
C GLY A 79 1.84 7.14 -6.84
N GLY A 80 2.06 7.79 -7.98
CA GLY A 80 1.49 7.42 -9.28
C GLY A 80 -0.03 7.63 -9.43
N THR A 81 -0.64 8.50 -8.61
CA THR A 81 -2.08 8.79 -8.61
C THR A 81 -2.44 10.20 -9.12
N GLY A 82 -1.49 10.91 -9.75
CA GLY A 82 -1.75 12.23 -10.33
C GLY A 82 -2.64 12.16 -11.59
N PHE A 83 -2.75 13.31 -12.28
CA PHE A 83 -3.55 13.44 -13.51
C PHE A 83 -2.69 13.46 -14.79
N THR A 84 -1.41 13.11 -14.70
CA THR A 84 -0.54 13.08 -15.89
C THR A 84 -0.64 11.72 -16.58
N GLY A 85 -0.29 11.64 -17.87
CA GLY A 85 -0.30 10.38 -18.62
C GLY A 85 0.68 9.30 -18.11
N ARG A 86 1.47 9.60 -17.07
CA ARG A 86 2.34 8.63 -16.41
C ARG A 86 1.76 8.08 -15.11
N ASP A 87 0.79 8.75 -14.51
CA ASP A 87 0.18 8.33 -13.25
C ASP A 87 -0.81 7.19 -13.51
N VAL A 88 -0.38 5.95 -13.28
CA VAL A 88 -1.15 4.75 -13.65
C VAL A 88 -1.51 3.86 -12.47
N THR A 89 -1.23 4.26 -11.23
CA THR A 89 -1.49 3.44 -10.04
C THR A 89 -2.96 3.01 -9.95
N PRO A 90 -3.98 3.89 -10.07
CA PRO A 90 -5.38 3.48 -9.99
C PRO A 90 -5.77 2.46 -11.08
N ASP A 91 -5.33 2.69 -12.31
CA ASP A 91 -5.62 1.80 -13.46
C ASP A 91 -4.88 0.45 -13.34
N ALA A 92 -3.71 0.44 -12.71
CA ALA A 92 -2.93 -0.77 -12.48
C ALA A 92 -3.61 -1.69 -11.45
N VAL A 93 -4.14 -1.12 -10.36
CA VAL A 93 -4.71 -1.87 -9.21
C VAL A 93 -6.20 -2.19 -9.35
N LYS A 94 -6.99 -1.33 -10.00
CA LYS A 94 -8.45 -1.50 -10.09
C LYS A 94 -8.89 -2.85 -10.66
N PRO A 95 -8.23 -3.43 -11.69
CA PRO A 95 -8.56 -4.77 -12.18
C PRO A 95 -8.27 -5.93 -11.23
N LEU A 96 -7.55 -5.68 -10.13
CA LEU A 96 -7.26 -6.67 -9.10
C LEU A 96 -8.33 -6.74 -8.00
N PHE A 97 -9.27 -5.79 -7.98
CA PHE A 97 -10.30 -5.75 -6.95
C PHE A 97 -11.43 -6.72 -7.26
N ASP A 98 -11.74 -7.61 -6.30
CA ASP A 98 -13.00 -8.37 -6.32
C ASP A 98 -14.19 -7.44 -6.11
N LYS A 99 -14.01 -6.43 -5.26
CA LYS A 99 -15.02 -5.42 -4.95
C LYS A 99 -14.35 -4.08 -4.64
N GLU A 100 -14.82 -3.03 -5.28
CA GLU A 100 -14.43 -1.65 -5.00
C GLU A 100 -15.27 -1.11 -3.82
N ILE A 101 -14.63 -0.35 -2.92
CA ILE A 101 -15.28 0.31 -1.79
C ILE A 101 -15.30 1.80 -2.10
N ASP A 102 -16.46 2.32 -2.48
CA ASP A 102 -16.68 3.76 -2.62
C ASP A 102 -16.76 4.40 -1.23
N GLY A 103 -15.97 5.46 -1.03
CA GLY A 103 -15.79 6.15 0.26
C GLY A 103 -17.00 6.96 0.74
#